data_AF-A0A2D7CCS9-F1
#
_entry.id   AF-A0A2D7CCS9-F1
#
_cell.length_a   1.000
_cell.length_b   1.000
_cell.length_c   1.000
_cell.angle_alpha   90.00
_cell.angle_beta   90.00
_cell.angle_gamma   90.00
#
_symmetry.space_group_name_H-M   'P 1'
#
loop_
_entity.id
_entity.type
_entity.pdbx_description
1 polymer ?
#
loop_
_entity_poly.entity_id
_entity_poly.type
_entity_poly.pdbx_seq_one_letter_code
_entity_poly.pdbx_strand_id
1 'polypeptide(L)'
;MMVTEYLDEKRTADSGIQAAFLGMMWGIMAWFTLEEFHDLVHNDVVMPLAYIVGWMAVVEAARRHTTLLTSRRYPNGQNKGWITTLGLLVFYTGIPLWFGFAFADYIGWEELEVAGFDVYLGYVFGLLVHATMGLQLFGWQAENVVVKPSLTEPGSFAGSVFFLMAFVWFIFGAVDFLEDLAGYLFLPLGLLVLLIGTKRLIGSSEPLPNDGDIA
;
A
#
# COMPACT_ATOMS: atom_id res chain seq x y z
N MET A 1 -4.26 3.48 -28.40
CA MET A 1 -3.44 4.68 -28.13
C MET A 1 -2.25 4.36 -27.24
N MET A 2 -2.44 3.87 -25.99
CA MET A 2 -1.32 3.50 -25.10
C MET A 2 -0.47 2.32 -25.59
N VAL A 3 -1.07 1.23 -26.09
CA VAL A 3 -0.30 0.11 -26.67
C VAL A 3 0.53 0.60 -27.85
N THR A 4 -0.06 1.44 -28.69
CA THR A 4 0.61 2.07 -29.84
C THR A 4 1.77 2.96 -29.38
N GLU A 5 1.59 3.74 -28.31
CA GLU A 5 2.63 4.61 -27.74
C GLU A 5 3.75 3.87 -27.01
N TYR A 6 3.40 2.79 -26.32
CA TYR A 6 4.35 1.91 -25.65
C TYR A 6 5.24 1.18 -26.68
N LEU A 7 4.65 0.75 -27.80
CA LEU A 7 5.33 0.04 -28.88
C LEU A 7 6.10 0.94 -29.85
N ASP A 8 5.81 2.24 -29.93
CA ASP A 8 6.49 3.15 -30.86
C ASP A 8 7.89 3.58 -30.37
N GLU A 9 8.93 3.01 -30.96
CA GLU A 9 10.34 3.21 -30.57
C GLU A 9 10.93 4.54 -31.06
N LYS A 10 10.30 5.23 -32.01
CA LYS A 10 10.82 6.47 -32.61
C LYS A 10 10.22 7.73 -31.99
N ARG A 11 9.19 7.59 -31.18
CA ARG A 11 8.48 8.71 -30.56
C ARG A 11 9.28 9.31 -29.41
N THR A 12 9.44 10.62 -29.43
CA THR A 12 9.99 11.41 -28.32
C THR A 12 8.96 11.52 -27.19
N ALA A 13 9.41 11.62 -25.94
CA ALA A 13 8.54 11.77 -24.79
C ALA A 13 7.89 13.17 -24.80
N ASP A 14 6.79 13.33 -25.52
CA ASP A 14 6.19 14.66 -25.75
C ASP A 14 5.34 15.15 -24.56
N SER A 15 4.98 14.26 -23.63
CA SER A 15 4.35 14.64 -22.36
C SER A 15 4.26 13.44 -21.41
N GLY A 16 5.24 13.25 -20.52
CA GLY A 16 5.13 12.28 -19.43
C GLY A 16 3.89 12.52 -18.54
N ILE A 17 3.36 13.74 -18.54
CA ILE A 17 2.17 14.17 -17.81
C ILE A 17 0.88 13.53 -18.37
N GLN A 18 0.68 13.54 -19.69
CA GLN A 18 -0.52 12.95 -20.31
C GLN A 18 -0.60 11.45 -20.07
N ALA A 19 0.56 10.80 -20.15
CA ALA A 19 0.63 9.37 -20.00
C ALA A 19 0.47 8.95 -18.53
N ALA A 20 1.02 9.72 -17.58
CA ALA A 20 0.75 9.56 -16.15
C ALA A 20 -0.73 9.78 -15.81
N PHE A 21 -1.37 10.78 -16.44
CA PHE A 21 -2.81 11.04 -16.30
C PHE A 21 -3.66 9.86 -16.79
N LEU A 22 -3.29 9.23 -17.90
CA LEU A 22 -3.92 8.00 -18.40
C LEU A 22 -3.73 6.81 -17.45
N GLY A 23 -2.52 6.64 -16.89
CA GLY A 23 -2.27 5.61 -15.86
C GLY A 23 -3.11 5.83 -14.61
N MET A 24 -3.22 7.08 -14.15
CA MET A 24 -4.08 7.47 -13.03
C MET A 24 -5.56 7.23 -13.34
N MET A 25 -6.05 7.60 -14.53
CA MET A 25 -7.41 7.30 -14.96
C MET A 25 -7.72 5.80 -14.95
N TRP A 26 -6.77 4.94 -15.35
CA TRP A 26 -6.94 3.49 -15.28
C TRP A 26 -7.03 3.00 -13.84
N GLY A 27 -6.20 3.53 -12.93
CA GLY A 27 -6.29 3.22 -11.51
C GLY A 27 -7.64 3.65 -10.92
N ILE A 28 -8.10 4.86 -11.25
CA ILE A 28 -9.40 5.39 -10.83
C ILE A 28 -10.55 4.57 -11.40
N MET A 29 -10.52 4.23 -12.70
CA MET A 29 -11.54 3.39 -13.32
C MET A 29 -11.58 1.99 -12.69
N ALA A 30 -10.42 1.40 -12.39
CA ALA A 30 -10.36 0.11 -11.69
C ALA A 30 -10.99 0.20 -10.29
N TRP A 31 -10.72 1.27 -9.56
CA TRP A 31 -11.31 1.54 -8.25
C TRP A 31 -12.83 1.71 -8.33
N PHE A 32 -13.33 2.56 -9.22
CA PHE A 32 -14.77 2.74 -9.42
C PHE A 32 -15.46 1.46 -9.89
N THR A 33 -14.82 0.65 -10.73
CA THR A 33 -15.41 -0.65 -11.10
C THR A 33 -15.49 -1.62 -9.93
N LEU A 34 -14.60 -1.53 -8.94
CA LEU A 34 -14.73 -2.35 -7.74
C LEU A 34 -15.90 -1.89 -6.85
N GLU A 35 -16.09 -0.58 -6.69
CA GLU A 35 -17.22 -0.02 -5.93
C GLU A 35 -18.56 -0.38 -6.59
N GLU A 36 -18.71 -0.16 -7.90
CA GLU A 36 -19.96 -0.44 -8.63
C GLU A 36 -20.30 -1.94 -8.73
N PHE A 37 -19.30 -2.82 -8.75
CA PHE A 37 -19.54 -4.27 -8.78
C PHE A 37 -19.72 -4.89 -7.39
N HIS A 38 -19.22 -4.26 -6.32
CA HIS A 38 -19.57 -4.64 -4.94
C HIS A 38 -21.09 -4.65 -4.76
N ASP A 39 -21.74 -3.57 -5.23
CA ASP A 39 -23.20 -3.41 -5.21
C ASP A 39 -23.94 -4.51 -6.01
N LEU A 40 -23.28 -5.15 -6.99
CA LEU A 40 -23.88 -6.21 -7.81
C LEU A 40 -23.72 -7.59 -7.19
N VAL A 41 -22.54 -7.91 -6.66
CA VAL A 41 -22.18 -9.27 -6.22
C VAL A 41 -22.51 -9.51 -4.74
N HIS A 42 -22.67 -8.45 -3.93
CA HIS A 42 -22.95 -8.53 -2.49
C HIS A 42 -21.97 -9.46 -1.74
N ASN A 43 -20.74 -9.56 -2.23
CA ASN A 43 -19.69 -10.38 -1.62
C ASN A 43 -18.33 -9.70 -1.73
N ASP A 44 -17.87 -9.22 -0.59
CA ASP A 44 -16.73 -8.33 -0.43
C ASP A 44 -15.39 -9.07 -0.57
N VAL A 45 -15.42 -10.41 -0.60
CA VAL A 45 -14.23 -11.26 -0.75
C VAL A 45 -14.07 -11.79 -2.18
N VAL A 46 -15.18 -12.26 -2.78
CA VAL A 46 -15.15 -12.92 -4.08
C VAL A 46 -14.75 -11.96 -5.20
N MET A 47 -15.26 -10.72 -5.16
CA MET A 47 -14.98 -9.76 -6.22
C MET A 47 -13.50 -9.33 -6.27
N PRO A 48 -12.87 -8.86 -5.17
CA PRO A 48 -11.45 -8.51 -5.22
C PRO A 48 -10.58 -9.72 -5.55
N LEU A 49 -10.95 -10.94 -5.11
CA LEU A 49 -10.26 -12.16 -5.51
C LEU A 49 -10.35 -12.40 -7.03
N ALA A 50 -11.51 -12.20 -7.65
CA ALA A 50 -11.68 -12.31 -9.10
C ALA A 50 -10.84 -11.28 -9.86
N TYR A 51 -10.74 -10.05 -9.35
CA TYR A 51 -9.85 -9.02 -9.90
C TYR A 51 -8.38 -9.43 -9.79
N ILE A 52 -7.95 -9.94 -8.63
CA ILE A 52 -6.59 -10.43 -8.42
C ILE A 52 -6.28 -11.53 -9.45
N VAL A 53 -7.12 -12.57 -9.53
CA VAL A 53 -6.90 -13.70 -10.45
C VAL A 53 -6.94 -13.25 -11.91
N GLY A 54 -7.92 -12.40 -12.28
CA GLY A 54 -8.03 -11.85 -13.63
C GLY A 54 -6.80 -11.02 -14.01
N TRP A 55 -6.32 -10.18 -13.10
CA TRP A 55 -5.10 -9.40 -13.29
C TRP A 55 -3.87 -10.29 -13.43
N MET A 56 -3.72 -11.29 -12.55
CA MET A 56 -2.64 -12.28 -12.63
C MET A 56 -2.67 -12.99 -13.99
N ALA A 57 -3.84 -13.38 -14.51
CA ALA A 57 -3.96 -14.00 -15.82
C ALA A 57 -3.53 -13.05 -16.96
N VAL A 58 -3.93 -11.78 -16.90
CA VAL A 58 -3.52 -10.75 -17.88
C VAL A 58 -2.01 -10.52 -17.85
N VAL A 59 -1.40 -10.43 -16.67
CA VAL A 59 0.05 -10.26 -16.50
C VAL A 59 0.80 -11.47 -17.02
N GLU A 60 0.32 -12.69 -16.75
CA GLU A 60 0.93 -13.91 -17.27
C GLU A 60 0.82 -14.01 -18.79
N ALA A 61 -0.33 -13.67 -19.35
CA ALA A 61 -0.53 -13.61 -20.79
C ALA A 61 0.38 -12.55 -21.42
N ALA A 62 0.49 -11.37 -20.81
CA ALA A 62 1.40 -10.32 -21.24
C ALA A 62 2.86 -10.80 -21.19
N ARG A 63 3.27 -11.49 -20.13
CA ARG A 63 4.62 -12.06 -19.97
C ARG A 63 4.96 -13.08 -21.05
N ARG A 64 4.01 -13.96 -21.41
CA ARG A 64 4.22 -15.02 -22.40
C ARG A 64 4.15 -14.54 -23.85
N HIS A 65 3.28 -13.58 -24.13
CA HIS A 65 2.91 -13.23 -25.51
C HIS A 65 3.34 -11.83 -25.95
N THR A 66 3.84 -10.99 -25.04
CA THR A 66 4.15 -9.59 -25.38
C THR A 66 5.45 -9.09 -24.73
N THR A 67 6.07 -8.09 -25.36
CA THR A 67 7.17 -7.31 -24.77
C THR A 67 6.68 -6.16 -23.88
N LEU A 68 5.46 -6.25 -23.32
CA LEU A 68 4.89 -5.18 -22.47
C LEU A 68 5.56 -5.07 -21.10
N LEU A 69 6.22 -6.14 -20.64
CA LEU A 69 6.90 -6.18 -19.35
C LEU A 69 8.42 -5.91 -19.47
N THR A 70 8.98 -5.94 -20.68
CA THR A 70 10.38 -5.56 -20.91
C THR A 70 10.52 -4.04 -20.85
N SER A 71 11.53 -3.54 -20.14
CA SER A 71 11.77 -2.10 -20.01
C SER A 71 12.06 -1.46 -21.37
N ARG A 72 11.04 -0.81 -21.94
CA ARG A 72 11.22 0.05 -23.12
C ARG A 72 11.59 1.45 -22.67
N ARG A 73 12.51 2.07 -23.41
CA ARG A 73 12.93 3.45 -23.17
C ARG A 73 12.55 4.32 -24.37
N TYR A 74 12.23 5.57 -24.10
CA TYR A 74 12.17 6.61 -25.11
C TYR A 74 13.60 6.90 -25.65
N PRO A 75 13.73 7.51 -26.85
CA PRO A 75 15.04 7.88 -27.41
C PRO A 75 15.88 8.80 -26.52
N ASN A 76 15.24 9.55 -25.61
CA ASN A 76 15.88 10.40 -24.60
C ASN A 76 16.34 9.64 -23.34
N GLY A 77 16.21 8.31 -23.30
CA GLY A 77 16.60 7.45 -22.19
C GLY A 77 15.56 7.28 -21.08
N GLN A 78 14.42 7.98 -21.11
CA GLN A 78 13.36 7.83 -20.12
C GLN A 78 12.67 6.46 -20.24
N ASN A 79 12.41 5.79 -19.11
CA ASN A 79 11.74 4.49 -19.10
C ASN A 79 10.22 4.65 -19.25
N LYS A 80 9.65 4.04 -20.29
CA LYS A 80 8.23 4.09 -20.64
C LYS A 80 7.33 3.41 -19.60
N GLY A 81 7.89 2.54 -18.76
CA GLY A 81 7.17 1.85 -17.70
C GLY A 81 6.72 2.76 -16.56
N TRP A 82 7.42 3.87 -16.29
CA TRP A 82 7.07 4.79 -15.18
C TRP A 82 5.70 5.42 -15.30
N ILE A 83 5.25 5.56 -16.54
CA ILE A 83 4.01 6.20 -16.93
C ILE A 83 2.78 5.38 -16.49
N THR A 84 2.88 4.05 -16.52
CA THR A 84 1.79 3.16 -16.14
C THR A 84 1.84 2.75 -14.66
N THR A 85 2.92 3.11 -13.94
CA THR A 85 3.14 2.74 -12.53
C THR A 85 2.02 3.16 -11.59
N LEU A 86 1.38 4.31 -11.83
CA LEU A 86 0.28 4.79 -10.98
C LEU A 86 -0.97 3.89 -11.05
N GLY A 87 -1.34 3.44 -12.25
CA GLY A 87 -2.46 2.50 -12.40
C GLY A 87 -2.16 1.15 -11.75
N LEU A 88 -0.90 0.73 -11.78
CA LEU A 88 -0.46 -0.50 -11.15
C LEU A 88 -0.53 -0.44 -9.61
N LEU A 89 -0.42 0.75 -9.00
CA LEU A 89 -0.50 0.91 -7.53
C LEU A 89 -1.85 0.47 -6.99
N VAL A 90 -2.92 0.76 -7.74
CA VAL A 90 -4.26 0.31 -7.36
C VAL A 90 -4.34 -1.22 -7.40
N PHE A 91 -3.89 -1.85 -8.50
CA PHE A 91 -3.98 -3.30 -8.68
C PHE A 91 -3.05 -4.12 -7.77
N TYR A 92 -1.86 -3.59 -7.46
CA TYR A 92 -0.87 -4.31 -6.66
C TYR A 92 -0.88 -3.92 -5.18
N THR A 93 -1.56 -2.85 -4.77
CA THR A 93 -1.61 -2.42 -3.36
C THR A 93 -3.04 -2.23 -2.87
N GLY A 94 -3.87 -1.47 -3.59
CA GLY A 94 -5.26 -1.20 -3.17
C GLY A 94 -6.14 -2.44 -3.13
N ILE A 95 -6.18 -3.22 -4.22
CA ILE A 95 -7.01 -4.44 -4.31
C ILE A 95 -6.54 -5.51 -3.32
N PRO A 96 -5.23 -5.81 -3.19
CA PRO A 96 -4.76 -6.76 -2.18
C PRO A 96 -5.07 -6.34 -0.74
N LEU A 97 -4.93 -5.05 -0.40
CA LEU A 97 -5.29 -4.55 0.93
C LEU A 97 -6.77 -4.73 1.20
N TRP A 98 -7.63 -4.31 0.28
CA TRP A 98 -9.08 -4.49 0.43
C TRP A 98 -9.43 -5.98 0.59
N PHE A 99 -8.92 -6.85 -0.29
CA PHE A 99 -9.11 -8.29 -0.14
C PHE A 99 -8.68 -8.77 1.25
N GLY A 100 -7.51 -8.32 1.72
CA GLY A 100 -6.97 -8.72 3.03
C GLY A 100 -7.92 -8.39 4.18
N PHE A 101 -8.40 -7.15 4.25
CA PHE A 101 -9.35 -6.71 5.28
C PHE A 101 -10.70 -7.42 5.14
N ALA A 102 -11.29 -7.45 3.93
CA ALA A 102 -12.57 -8.12 3.71
C ALA A 102 -12.49 -9.63 4.04
N PHE A 103 -11.35 -10.27 3.78
CA PHE A 103 -11.13 -11.67 4.12
C PHE A 103 -10.96 -11.89 5.63
N ALA A 104 -10.22 -11.01 6.31
CA ALA A 104 -10.06 -11.03 7.77
C ALA A 104 -11.42 -10.89 8.47
N ASP A 105 -12.24 -9.94 8.03
CA ASP A 105 -13.61 -9.72 8.53
C ASP A 105 -14.49 -10.96 8.27
N TYR A 106 -14.40 -11.53 7.06
CA TYR A 106 -15.19 -12.71 6.68
C TYR A 106 -14.88 -13.94 7.54
N ILE A 107 -13.61 -14.15 7.92
CA ILE A 107 -13.22 -15.26 8.81
C ILE A 107 -13.38 -14.92 10.30
N GLY A 108 -13.67 -13.65 10.63
CA GLY A 108 -13.81 -13.12 11.99
C GLY A 108 -12.50 -13.02 12.76
N TRP A 109 -11.35 -13.00 12.07
CA TRP A 109 -10.02 -12.86 12.67
C TRP A 109 -9.43 -11.55 12.19
N GLU A 110 -9.76 -10.47 12.89
CA GLU A 110 -9.38 -9.11 12.50
C GLU A 110 -7.99 -8.73 13.01
N GLU A 111 -7.65 -9.13 14.25
CA GLU A 111 -6.43 -8.73 14.94
C GLU A 111 -5.74 -9.90 15.64
N LEU A 112 -4.41 -9.82 15.76
CA LEU A 112 -3.59 -10.77 16.50
C LEU A 112 -2.56 -10.02 17.34
N GLU A 113 -2.62 -10.20 18.65
CA GLU A 113 -1.67 -9.59 19.57
C GLU A 113 -0.31 -10.32 19.48
N VAL A 114 0.73 -9.60 19.06
CA VAL A 114 2.10 -10.11 18.97
C VAL A 114 3.03 -9.22 19.78
N ALA A 115 3.57 -9.76 20.88
CA ALA A 115 4.51 -9.06 21.75
C ALA A 115 4.01 -7.69 22.28
N GLY A 116 2.68 -7.57 22.48
CA GLY A 116 2.01 -6.35 22.93
C GLY A 116 1.65 -5.36 21.82
N PHE A 117 1.83 -5.73 20.55
CA PHE A 117 1.37 -4.94 19.41
C PHE A 117 0.18 -5.64 18.76
N ASP A 118 -0.86 -4.87 18.41
CA ASP A 118 -2.04 -5.39 17.73
C ASP A 118 -1.76 -5.44 16.23
N VAL A 119 -1.63 -6.65 15.68
CA VAL A 119 -1.37 -6.82 14.26
C VAL A 119 -2.68 -7.09 13.54
N TYR A 120 -3.14 -6.15 12.72
CA TYR A 120 -4.31 -6.36 11.88
C TYR A 120 -4.02 -7.41 10.81
N LEU A 121 -4.78 -8.50 10.84
CA LEU A 121 -4.64 -9.63 9.91
C LEU A 121 -4.98 -9.24 8.47
N GLY A 122 -5.78 -8.18 8.28
CA GLY A 122 -6.03 -7.60 6.97
C GLY A 122 -4.75 -7.16 6.24
N TYR A 123 -3.83 -6.51 6.95
CA TYR A 123 -2.51 -6.15 6.40
C TYR A 123 -1.69 -7.40 6.07
N VAL A 124 -1.76 -8.44 6.90
CA VAL A 124 -1.02 -9.70 6.69
C VAL A 124 -1.51 -10.42 5.43
N PHE A 125 -2.82 -10.62 5.29
CA PHE A 125 -3.39 -11.27 4.11
C PHE A 125 -3.16 -10.44 2.84
N GLY A 126 -3.33 -9.12 2.92
CA GLY A 126 -3.04 -8.24 1.79
C GLY A 126 -1.57 -8.29 1.36
N LEU A 127 -0.64 -8.37 2.32
CA LEU A 127 0.80 -8.49 2.06
C LEU A 127 1.15 -9.84 1.42
N LEU A 128 0.52 -10.93 1.86
CA LEU A 128 0.71 -12.26 1.26
C LEU A 128 0.25 -12.26 -0.20
N VAL A 129 -0.94 -11.73 -0.47
CA VAL A 129 -1.44 -11.58 -1.85
C VAL A 129 -0.49 -10.70 -2.66
N HIS A 130 -0.09 -9.56 -2.13
CA HIS A 130 0.88 -8.66 -2.77
C HIS A 130 2.18 -9.40 -3.14
N ALA A 131 2.76 -10.13 -2.20
CA ALA A 131 3.99 -10.89 -2.41
C ALA A 131 3.81 -11.95 -3.51
N THR A 132 2.68 -12.67 -3.54
CA THR A 132 2.40 -13.66 -4.58
C THR A 132 2.27 -13.02 -5.97
N MET A 133 1.58 -11.89 -6.08
CA MET A 133 1.46 -11.14 -7.33
C MET A 133 2.82 -10.59 -7.79
N GLY A 134 3.65 -10.11 -6.86
CA GLY A 134 5.01 -9.67 -7.13
C GLY A 134 5.89 -10.79 -7.66
N LEU A 135 5.91 -11.95 -6.97
CA LEU A 135 6.66 -13.13 -7.40
C LEU A 135 6.23 -13.59 -8.80
N GLN A 136 4.93 -13.56 -9.08
CA GLN A 136 4.40 -13.89 -10.40
C GLN A 136 4.88 -12.90 -11.48
N LEU A 137 4.86 -11.60 -11.20
CA LEU A 137 5.35 -10.55 -12.10
C LEU A 137 6.83 -10.77 -12.48
N PHE A 138 7.65 -11.23 -11.53
CA PHE A 138 9.05 -11.61 -11.78
C PHE A 138 9.23 -12.98 -12.43
N GLY A 139 8.14 -13.69 -12.69
CA GLY A 139 8.18 -15.01 -13.29
C GLY A 139 8.87 -16.05 -12.41
N TRP A 140 8.76 -15.89 -11.09
CA TRP A 140 9.34 -16.82 -10.13
C TRP A 140 8.83 -18.24 -10.38
N GLN A 141 9.75 -19.20 -10.34
CA GLN A 141 9.47 -20.62 -10.51
C GLN A 141 9.82 -21.31 -9.20
N ALA A 142 8.84 -21.99 -8.60
CA ALA A 142 9.01 -22.69 -7.33
C ALA A 142 10.14 -23.74 -7.36
N GLU A 143 10.48 -24.26 -8.54
CA GLU A 143 11.56 -25.23 -8.76
C GLU A 143 12.96 -24.60 -8.75
N ASN A 144 13.06 -23.28 -8.96
CA ASN A 144 14.32 -22.54 -9.10
C ASN A 144 14.51 -21.55 -7.94
N VAL A 145 14.42 -22.06 -6.70
CA VAL A 145 14.55 -21.26 -5.47
C VAL A 145 15.96 -20.65 -5.30
N VAL A 146 16.95 -21.19 -6.00
CA VAL A 146 18.34 -20.74 -5.95
C VAL A 146 18.82 -20.41 -7.37
N VAL A 147 19.53 -19.28 -7.54
CA VAL A 147 20.42 -18.92 -8.67
C VAL A 147 19.96 -17.85 -9.68
N LYS A 148 18.74 -17.33 -9.68
CA LYS A 148 18.48 -16.04 -10.36
C LYS A 148 17.94 -15.02 -9.37
N PRO A 149 18.71 -13.97 -9.01
CA PRO A 149 18.14 -12.87 -8.30
C PRO A 149 17.19 -12.21 -9.30
N SER A 150 15.89 -12.46 -9.21
CA SER A 150 14.89 -11.65 -9.92
C SER A 150 14.98 -10.16 -9.52
N LEU A 151 15.77 -9.86 -8.48
CA LEU A 151 16.21 -8.56 -8.01
C LEU A 151 17.37 -7.93 -8.83
N THR A 152 17.99 -8.61 -9.82
CA THR A 152 19.17 -8.04 -10.54
C THR A 152 18.87 -6.94 -11.54
N GLU A 153 17.59 -6.65 -11.85
CA GLU A 153 17.23 -5.54 -12.75
C GLU A 153 16.20 -4.58 -12.14
N PRO A 154 16.57 -3.78 -11.12
CA PRO A 154 15.69 -2.74 -10.58
C PRO A 154 15.32 -1.67 -11.62
N GLY A 155 16.13 -1.54 -12.69
CA GLY A 155 15.85 -0.67 -13.84
C GLY A 155 14.80 -1.20 -14.82
N SER A 156 14.31 -2.43 -14.61
CA SER A 156 13.19 -2.99 -15.36
C SER A 156 11.85 -2.42 -14.88
N PHE A 157 10.82 -2.45 -15.72
CA PHE A 157 9.48 -2.02 -15.34
C PHE A 157 8.95 -2.81 -14.13
N ALA A 158 9.09 -4.14 -14.14
CA ALA A 158 8.71 -5.00 -13.02
C ALA A 158 9.48 -4.66 -11.73
N GLY A 159 10.79 -4.41 -11.83
CA GLY A 159 11.64 -3.99 -10.71
C GLY A 159 11.22 -2.65 -10.10
N SER A 160 10.92 -1.67 -10.94
CA SER A 160 10.45 -0.34 -10.51
C SER A 160 9.07 -0.42 -9.84
N VAL A 161 8.16 -1.22 -10.38
CA VAL A 161 6.84 -1.47 -9.80
C VAL A 161 7.02 -2.11 -8.42
N PHE A 162 7.74 -3.23 -8.32
CA PHE A 162 7.96 -3.89 -7.03
C PHE A 162 8.59 -2.98 -5.98
N PHE A 163 9.63 -2.21 -6.34
CA PHE A 163 10.28 -1.29 -5.41
C PHE A 163 9.31 -0.22 -4.89
N LEU A 164 8.55 0.41 -5.78
CA LEU A 164 7.61 1.46 -5.41
C LEU A 164 6.46 0.90 -4.55
N MET A 165 6.02 -0.33 -4.82
CA MET A 165 4.99 -1.01 -4.00
C MET A 165 5.53 -1.38 -2.62
N ALA A 166 6.72 -1.98 -2.55
CA ALA A 166 7.37 -2.32 -1.28
C ALA A 166 7.61 -1.07 -0.43
N PHE A 167 7.92 0.07 -1.07
CA PHE A 167 8.03 1.35 -0.38
C PHE A 167 6.70 1.85 0.19
N VAL A 168 5.58 1.70 -0.53
CA VAL A 168 4.24 2.04 -0.01
C VAL A 168 3.84 1.14 1.16
N TRP A 169 4.07 -0.18 1.05
CA TRP A 169 3.86 -1.13 2.14
C TRP A 169 4.73 -0.81 3.37
N PHE A 170 5.98 -0.40 3.14
CA PHE A 170 6.87 0.07 4.20
C PHE A 170 6.33 1.34 4.89
N ILE A 171 5.79 2.30 4.13
CA ILE A 171 5.17 3.50 4.73
C ILE A 171 3.99 3.12 5.62
N PHE A 172 3.07 2.27 5.14
CA PHE A 172 1.92 1.86 5.96
C PHE A 172 2.37 1.14 7.23
N GLY A 173 3.26 0.16 7.12
CA GLY A 173 3.78 -0.54 8.30
C GLY A 173 4.57 0.36 9.24
N ALA A 174 5.30 1.36 8.73
CA ALA A 174 6.01 2.32 9.56
C ALA A 174 5.06 3.28 10.28
N VAL A 175 3.99 3.73 9.63
CA VAL A 175 2.97 4.60 10.25
C VAL A 175 2.26 3.86 11.38
N ASP A 176 1.78 2.64 11.11
CA ASP A 176 1.11 1.77 12.08
C ASP A 176 2.00 1.50 13.30
N PHE A 177 3.25 1.09 13.07
CA PHE A 177 4.24 0.90 14.13
C PHE A 177 4.53 2.18 14.94
N LEU A 178 4.62 3.34 14.27
CA LEU A 178 4.85 4.62 14.93
C LEU A 178 3.64 5.05 15.75
N GLU A 179 2.41 4.72 15.34
CA GLU A 179 1.19 4.98 16.10
C GLU A 179 1.17 4.19 17.40
N ASP A 180 1.46 2.89 17.36
CA ASP A 180 1.56 2.05 18.54
C ASP A 180 2.67 2.52 19.47
N LEU A 181 3.86 2.80 18.91
CA LEU A 181 4.99 3.31 19.68
C LEU A 181 4.66 4.67 20.31
N ALA A 182 3.93 5.53 19.61
CA ALA A 182 3.45 6.80 20.13
C ALA A 182 2.47 6.57 21.29
N GLY A 183 1.54 5.61 21.19
CA GLY A 183 0.70 5.18 22.30
C GLY A 183 1.53 4.81 23.53
N TYR A 184 2.52 3.93 23.35
CA TYR A 184 3.41 3.48 24.43
C TYR A 184 4.26 4.60 25.06
N LEU A 185 4.70 5.58 24.28
CA LEU A 185 5.53 6.69 24.78
C LEU A 185 4.72 7.84 25.39
N PHE A 186 3.63 8.23 24.73
CA PHE A 186 2.87 9.42 25.11
C PHE A 186 1.86 9.18 26.22
N LEU A 187 1.29 7.98 26.38
CA LEU A 187 0.39 7.68 27.51
C LEU A 187 1.10 7.84 28.87
N PRO A 188 2.27 7.21 29.11
CA PRO A 188 3.00 7.38 30.37
C PRO A 188 3.47 8.83 30.59
N LEU A 189 3.92 9.49 29.52
CA LEU A 189 4.36 10.88 29.58
C LEU A 189 3.20 11.83 29.91
N GLY A 190 2.05 11.64 29.27
CA GLY A 190 0.82 12.39 29.52
C GLY A 190 0.32 12.22 30.95
N LEU A 191 0.38 11.00 31.49
CA LEU A 191 0.06 10.73 32.89
C LEU A 191 1.00 11.47 33.85
N LEU A 192 2.32 11.49 33.56
CA LEU A 192 3.32 12.22 34.32
C LEU A 192 3.05 13.73 34.34
N VAL A 193 2.74 14.31 33.17
CA VAL A 193 2.42 15.74 33.04
C VAL A 193 1.14 16.07 33.79
N LEU A 194 0.10 15.23 33.72
CA LEU A 194 -1.13 15.39 34.50
C LEU A 194 -0.84 15.36 36.00
N LEU A 195 -0.11 14.36 36.49
CA LEU A 195 0.23 14.26 37.92
C LEU A 195 1.02 15.49 38.42
N ILE A 196 1.99 15.96 37.64
CA ILE A 196 2.78 17.15 37.96
C ILE A 196 1.90 18.42 37.91
N GLY A 197 1.04 18.54 36.90
CA GLY A 197 0.11 19.65 36.74
C GLY A 197 -0.92 19.74 37.86
N THR A 198 -1.55 18.61 38.21
CA THR A 198 -2.50 18.50 39.32
C THR A 198 -1.83 18.81 40.65
N LYS A 199 -0.61 18.29 40.89
CA LYS A 199 0.17 18.64 42.10
C LYS A 199 0.45 20.14 42.19
N ARG A 200 0.77 20.79 41.07
CA ARG A 200 1.01 22.24 41.02
C ARG A 200 -0.26 23.05 41.27
N LEU A 201 -1.39 22.64 40.71
CA LEU A 201 -2.70 23.28 40.92
C LEU A 201 -3.12 23.24 42.39
N ILE A 202 -3.00 22.07 43.03
CA ILE A 202 -3.29 21.87 44.45
C ILE A 202 -2.34 22.71 45.33
N GLY A 203 -1.06 22.83 44.95
CA GLY A 203 -0.10 23.66 45.67
C GLY A 203 -0.29 25.17 45.49
N SER A 204 -0.94 25.60 44.41
CA SER A 204 -1.24 27.02 44.14
C SER A 204 -2.56 27.51 44.73
N SER A 205 -3.42 26.62 45.18
CA SER A 205 -4.60 26.94 45.98
C SER A 205 -4.20 27.20 47.43
N GLU A 206 -3.60 28.36 47.71
CA GLU A 206 -3.51 28.88 49.08
C GLU A 206 -4.92 29.20 49.61
N PRO A 207 -5.24 28.94 50.89
CA PRO A 207 -6.48 29.39 51.48
C PRO A 207 -6.46 30.92 51.56
N LEU A 208 -7.54 31.56 51.07
CA LEU A 208 -7.78 32.98 51.30
C LEU A 208 -7.64 33.29 52.80
N PRO A 209 -7.03 34.42 53.20
CA PRO A 209 -6.94 34.81 54.60
C PRO A 209 -8.36 34.87 55.17
N ASN A 210 -8.54 34.27 56.34
CA ASN A 210 -9.81 34.30 57.05
C ASN A 210 -10.09 35.76 57.46
N ASP A 211 -11.17 36.35 56.95
CA ASP A 211 -11.66 37.68 57.35
C ASP A 211 -12.17 37.63 58.81
N GLY A 212 -11.23 37.48 59.75
CA GLY A 212 -11.49 37.29 61.17
C GLY A 212 -10.65 38.17 62.10
N ASP A 213 -9.77 39.02 61.58
CA ASP A 213 -9.05 40.03 62.36
C ASP A 213 -9.51 41.44 61.96
N ILE A 214 -10.74 41.76 62.33
CA ILE A 214 -11.15 43.15 62.59
C ILE A 214 -11.52 43.20 64.07
N ALA A 215 -10.57 43.68 64.89
CA ALA A 215 -10.79 44.09 66.28
C ALA A 215 -10.19 45.49 66.47
#